data_AF-A0A955BS90-F1
#
_entry.id   AF-A0A955BS90-F1
#
_cell.length_a   1.000
_cell.length_b   1.000
_cell.length_c   1.000
_cell.angle_alpha   90.00
_cell.angle_beta   90.00
_cell.angle_gamma   90.00
#
_symmetry.space_group_name_H-M   'P 1'
#
loop_
_entity.id
_entity.type
_entity.pdbx_description
1 polymer ?
#
loop_
_entity_poly.entity_id
_entity_poly.type
_entity_poly.pdbx_seq_one_letter_code
_entity_poly.pdbx_strand_id
1 'polypeptide(L)'
;MKPLVDALKTEIRRLARKEVKAETTATSQAVAKFRHDIAQLKRELAETRKKLTFLEGQERRRIAEPDAPASDEGDVRFSARSVKAQRRRTGLSAADYGKLVGVSQLTVYNWENGKSRPRKAQLDALVGLRGIGKREALAKLELIDANAAKAPKRRGRPPKKK
;
A
#
# COMPACT_ATOMS: atom_id res chain seq x y z
N MET A 1 12.93 -76.69 22.95
CA MET A 1 11.81 -75.75 22.69
C MET A 1 12.20 -74.25 22.67
N LYS A 2 13.11 -73.76 23.53
CA LYS A 2 13.58 -72.35 23.50
C LYS A 2 14.04 -71.79 22.13
N PRO A 3 14.84 -72.50 21.30
CA PRO A 3 15.38 -71.91 20.06
C PRO A 3 14.30 -71.57 19.02
N LEU A 4 13.19 -72.31 18.97
CA LEU A 4 12.08 -72.04 18.05
C LEU A 4 11.33 -70.76 18.45
N VAL A 5 11.10 -70.57 19.75
CA VAL A 5 10.41 -69.39 20.29
C VAL A 5 11.24 -68.13 20.04
N ASP A 6 12.55 -68.21 20.21
CA ASP A 6 13.45 -67.07 19.98
C ASP A 6 13.59 -66.73 18.49
N ALA A 7 13.63 -67.75 17.61
CA ALA A 7 13.55 -67.55 16.16
C ALA A 7 12.24 -66.88 15.73
N LEU A 8 11.10 -67.35 16.25
CA LEU A 8 9.78 -66.77 15.96
C LEU A 8 9.66 -65.32 16.42
N LYS A 9 10.13 -65.00 17.64
CA LYS A 9 10.15 -63.61 18.15
C LYS A 9 11.01 -62.70 17.26
N THR A 10 12.13 -63.20 16.75
CA THR A 10 13.00 -62.46 15.84
C THR A 10 12.29 -62.18 14.52
N GLU A 11 11.60 -63.18 13.98
CA GLU A 11 10.86 -63.05 12.73
C GLU A 11 9.64 -62.12 12.86
N ILE A 12 8.90 -62.20 13.97
CA ILE A 12 7.82 -61.25 14.30
C ILE A 12 8.35 -59.82 14.36
N ARG A 13 9.49 -59.58 15.02
CA ARG A 13 10.10 -58.23 15.07
C ARG A 13 10.52 -57.77 13.68
N ARG A 14 11.08 -58.66 12.85
CA ARG A 14 11.52 -58.33 11.48
C ARG A 14 10.33 -57.92 10.62
N LEU A 15 9.24 -58.70 10.65
CA LEU A 15 8.01 -58.41 9.92
C LEU A 15 7.33 -57.14 10.44
N ALA A 16 7.21 -56.96 11.75
CA ALA A 16 6.64 -55.74 12.33
C ALA A 16 7.41 -54.49 11.92
N ARG A 17 8.75 -54.53 11.92
CA ARG A 17 9.58 -53.41 11.43
C ARG A 17 9.40 -53.16 9.95
N LYS A 18 9.25 -54.22 9.14
CA LYS A 18 9.01 -54.11 7.70
C LYS A 18 7.66 -53.44 7.42
N GLU A 19 6.62 -53.84 8.15
CA GLU A 19 5.27 -53.30 7.99
C GLU A 19 5.19 -51.83 8.43
N VAL A 20 5.73 -51.51 9.61
CA VAL A 20 5.81 -50.11 10.09
C VAL A 20 6.56 -49.23 9.11
N LYS A 21 7.64 -49.73 8.49
CA LYS A 21 8.38 -48.98 7.48
C LYS A 21 7.54 -48.79 6.20
N ALA A 22 6.82 -49.80 5.74
CA ALA A 22 5.95 -49.70 4.57
C ALA A 22 4.90 -48.58 4.77
N GLU A 23 4.22 -48.57 5.92
CA GLU A 23 3.19 -47.57 6.24
C GLU A 23 3.75 -46.16 6.48
N THR A 24 4.90 -46.03 7.14
CA THR A 24 5.42 -44.72 7.58
C THR A 24 6.30 -44.01 6.57
N THR A 25 6.85 -44.71 5.57
CA THR A 25 7.81 -44.12 4.61
C THR A 25 7.19 -43.00 3.77
N ALA A 26 5.99 -43.20 3.23
CA ALA A 26 5.29 -42.17 2.44
C ALA A 26 5.03 -40.90 3.28
N THR A 27 4.55 -41.06 4.51
CA THR A 27 4.30 -39.95 5.44
C THR A 27 5.60 -39.23 5.82
N SER A 28 6.67 -39.97 6.10
CA SER A 28 7.99 -39.39 6.42
C SER A 28 8.56 -38.58 5.26
N GLN A 29 8.43 -39.08 4.03
CA GLN A 29 8.82 -38.37 2.82
C GLN A 29 8.00 -37.09 2.60
N ALA A 30 6.68 -37.16 2.82
CA ALA A 30 5.80 -35.98 2.74
C ALA A 30 6.20 -34.91 3.77
N VAL A 31 6.47 -35.31 5.02
CA VAL A 31 6.94 -34.39 6.07
C VAL A 31 8.28 -33.75 5.68
N ALA A 32 9.22 -34.52 5.13
CA ALA A 32 10.50 -33.96 4.67
C ALA A 32 10.29 -32.92 3.56
N LYS A 33 9.42 -33.21 2.59
CA LYS A 33 9.06 -32.28 1.52
C LYS A 33 8.40 -31.01 2.08
N PHE A 34 7.41 -31.14 2.94
CA PHE A 34 6.75 -29.99 3.55
C PHE A 34 7.71 -29.12 4.38
N ARG A 35 8.68 -29.72 5.09
CA ARG A 35 9.71 -28.95 5.80
C ARG A 35 10.57 -28.13 4.85
N HIS A 36 10.90 -28.67 3.68
CA HIS A 36 11.61 -27.95 2.63
C HIS A 36 10.77 -26.80 2.08
N ASP A 37 9.52 -27.07 1.69
CA ASP A 37 8.60 -26.09 1.13
C ASP A 37 8.34 -24.94 2.11
N ILE A 38 8.12 -25.25 3.40
CA ILE A 38 7.95 -24.25 4.46
C ILE A 38 9.20 -23.37 4.59
N ALA A 39 10.39 -23.94 4.49
CA ALA A 39 11.63 -23.17 4.55
C ALA A 39 11.77 -22.25 3.33
N GLN A 40 11.43 -22.71 2.13
CA GLN A 40 11.44 -21.90 0.92
C GLN A 40 10.42 -20.75 1.01
N LEU A 41 9.17 -21.05 1.36
CA LEU A 41 8.11 -20.04 1.50
C LEU A 41 8.47 -18.96 2.53
N LYS A 42 9.09 -19.36 3.66
CA LYS A 42 9.57 -18.40 4.67
C LYS A 42 10.66 -17.47 4.12
N ARG A 43 11.56 -17.97 3.26
CA ARG A 43 12.60 -17.15 2.60
C ARG A 43 11.97 -16.17 1.61
N GLU A 44 11.07 -16.64 0.75
CA GLU A 44 10.36 -15.80 -0.21
C GLU A 44 9.54 -14.69 0.47
N LEU A 45 8.86 -15.01 1.57
CA LEU A 45 8.15 -14.03 2.41
C LEU A 45 9.11 -12.99 3.01
N ALA A 46 10.29 -13.40 3.45
CA ALA A 46 11.28 -12.45 3.98
C ALA A 46 11.81 -11.52 2.88
N GLU A 47 12.07 -12.03 1.69
CA GLU A 47 12.55 -11.24 0.55
C GLU A 47 11.49 -10.25 0.05
N THR A 48 10.25 -10.69 -0.13
CA THR A 48 9.14 -9.83 -0.55
C THR A 48 8.87 -8.73 0.47
N ARG A 49 8.88 -9.05 1.77
CA ARG A 49 8.78 -8.03 2.82
C ARG A 49 9.89 -7.00 2.75
N LYS A 50 11.14 -7.41 2.54
CA LYS A 50 12.28 -6.47 2.35
C LYS A 50 12.07 -5.56 1.15
N LYS A 51 11.60 -6.11 0.01
CA LYS A 51 11.26 -5.32 -1.19
C LYS A 51 10.15 -4.32 -0.90
N LEU A 52 9.09 -4.72 -0.19
CA LEU A 52 8.01 -3.82 0.20
C LEU A 52 8.53 -2.69 1.09
N THR A 53 9.29 -2.97 2.14
CA THR A 53 9.82 -1.92 3.02
C THR A 53 10.75 -0.96 2.28
N PHE A 54 11.51 -1.45 1.30
CA PHE A 54 12.36 -0.62 0.46
C PHE A 54 11.53 0.30 -0.44
N LEU A 55 10.51 -0.24 -1.12
CA LEU A 55 9.60 0.53 -1.97
C LEU A 55 8.78 1.54 -1.17
N GLU A 56 8.23 1.13 -0.02
CA GLU A 56 7.54 2.05 0.89
C GLU A 56 8.47 3.18 1.36
N GLY A 57 9.75 2.88 1.60
CA GLY A 57 10.77 3.89 1.89
C GLY A 57 11.01 4.85 0.72
N GLN A 58 11.11 4.34 -0.51
CA GLN A 58 11.23 5.16 -1.72
C GLN A 58 10.00 6.04 -1.94
N GLU A 59 8.80 5.47 -1.83
CA GLU A 59 7.55 6.22 -1.98
C GLU A 59 7.43 7.29 -0.90
N ARG A 60 7.81 7.00 0.35
CA ARG A 60 7.87 8.03 1.40
C ARG A 60 8.83 9.16 1.07
N ARG A 61 9.99 8.86 0.47
CA ARG A 61 10.94 9.88 0.01
C ARG A 61 10.35 10.71 -1.15
N ARG A 62 9.77 10.06 -2.16
CA ARG A 62 9.08 10.72 -3.29
C ARG A 62 7.90 11.60 -2.83
N ILE A 63 7.20 11.21 -1.77
CA ILE A 63 6.11 12.00 -1.21
C ILE A 63 6.65 13.16 -0.35
N ALA A 64 7.73 12.95 0.40
CA ALA A 64 8.33 13.95 1.29
C ALA A 64 9.14 15.02 0.53
N GLU A 65 9.87 14.61 -0.49
CA GLU A 65 10.44 15.46 -1.54
C GLU A 65 9.51 15.33 -2.74
N PRO A 66 8.45 16.13 -2.85
CA PRO A 66 7.82 16.29 -4.15
C PRO A 66 8.94 16.73 -5.08
N ASP A 67 9.21 15.96 -6.13
CA ASP A 67 10.09 16.39 -7.21
C ASP A 67 9.77 17.86 -7.45
N ALA A 68 10.77 18.73 -7.24
CA ALA A 68 10.69 20.10 -7.70
C ALA A 68 10.15 19.98 -9.13
N PRO A 69 9.01 20.62 -9.45
CA PRO A 69 8.36 20.36 -10.72
C PRO A 69 9.42 20.53 -11.78
N ALA A 70 9.66 19.46 -12.55
CA ALA A 70 10.40 19.58 -13.79
C ALA A 70 9.77 20.79 -14.47
N SER A 71 10.53 21.88 -14.50
CA SER A 71 10.11 23.13 -15.05
C SER A 71 10.07 22.91 -16.54
N ASP A 72 8.99 22.28 -17.00
CA ASP A 72 8.48 22.55 -18.33
C ASP A 72 8.17 24.05 -18.31
N GLU A 73 9.09 24.80 -18.88
CA GLU A 73 8.98 26.22 -19.23
C GLU A 73 7.90 26.43 -20.30
N GLY A 74 6.70 25.92 -20.04
CA GLY A 74 5.49 26.32 -20.72
C GLY A 74 4.63 27.01 -19.68
N ASP A 75 4.47 28.33 -19.80
CA ASP A 75 3.53 29.12 -19.01
C ASP A 75 2.20 28.36 -18.86
N VAL A 76 2.00 27.74 -17.69
CA VAL A 76 0.85 26.88 -17.46
C VAL A 76 -0.36 27.80 -17.37
N ARG A 77 -1.05 27.98 -18.49
CA ARG A 77 -2.25 28.79 -18.54
C ARG A 77 -3.33 28.17 -17.65
N PHE A 78 -3.72 28.92 -16.62
CA PHE A 78 -4.88 28.59 -15.79
C PHE A 78 -6.18 28.86 -16.56
N SER A 79 -7.10 27.90 -16.54
CA SER A 79 -8.46 28.05 -17.05
C SER A 79 -9.47 27.55 -16.02
N ALA A 80 -10.45 28.38 -15.67
CA ALA A 80 -11.55 27.98 -14.78
C ALA A 80 -12.29 26.73 -15.31
N ARG A 81 -12.45 26.66 -16.65
CA ARG A 81 -13.07 25.51 -17.34
C ARG A 81 -12.25 24.23 -17.18
N SER A 82 -10.91 24.32 -17.18
CA SER A 82 -10.07 23.12 -17.04
C SER A 82 -10.18 22.53 -15.64
N VAL A 83 -10.24 23.35 -14.60
CA VAL A 83 -10.43 22.88 -13.21
C VAL A 83 -11.76 22.14 -13.07
N LYS A 84 -12.85 22.72 -13.58
CA LYS A 84 -14.17 22.10 -13.54
C LYS A 84 -14.20 20.77 -14.31
N ALA A 85 -13.57 20.72 -15.50
CA ALA A 85 -13.48 19.50 -16.29
C ALA A 85 -12.68 18.41 -15.57
N GLN A 86 -11.56 18.77 -14.94
CA GLN A 86 -10.69 17.87 -14.20
C GLN A 86 -11.40 17.27 -12.98
N ARG A 87 -12.13 18.09 -12.21
CA ARG A 87 -12.95 17.60 -11.10
C ARG A 87 -14.05 16.65 -11.56
N ARG A 88 -14.74 16.97 -12.66
CA ARG A 88 -15.77 16.09 -13.23
C ARG A 88 -15.19 14.77 -13.71
N ARG A 89 -14.00 14.79 -14.32
CA ARG A 89 -13.31 13.58 -14.79
C ARG A 89 -12.92 12.65 -13.64
N THR A 90 -12.46 13.18 -12.51
CA THR A 90 -12.16 12.36 -11.33
C THR A 90 -13.42 11.93 -10.57
N GLY A 91 -14.56 12.57 -10.81
CA GLY A 91 -15.83 12.27 -10.14
C GLY A 91 -15.85 12.68 -8.67
N LEU A 92 -14.95 13.58 -8.25
CA LEU A 92 -14.81 13.99 -6.86
C LEU A 92 -15.72 15.18 -6.51
N SER A 93 -16.14 15.24 -5.24
CA SER A 93 -16.79 16.42 -4.70
C SER A 93 -15.81 17.61 -4.71
N ALA A 94 -16.31 18.84 -4.69
CA ALA A 94 -15.43 20.02 -4.59
C ALA A 94 -14.66 20.06 -3.26
N ALA A 95 -15.18 19.42 -2.21
CA ALA A 95 -14.49 19.30 -0.93
C ALA A 95 -13.30 18.34 -1.04
N ASP A 96 -13.52 17.15 -1.61
CA ASP A 96 -12.46 16.14 -1.76
C ASP A 96 -11.40 16.58 -2.77
N TYR A 97 -11.83 17.20 -3.85
CA TYR A 97 -10.91 17.82 -4.81
C TYR A 97 -10.09 18.95 -4.16
N GLY A 98 -10.73 19.74 -3.28
CA GLY A 98 -10.05 20.75 -2.47
C GLY A 98 -9.01 20.14 -1.54
N LYS A 99 -9.32 19.03 -0.85
CA LYS A 99 -8.37 18.30 0.01
C LYS A 99 -7.14 17.84 -0.78
N LEU A 100 -7.32 17.30 -1.98
CA LEU A 100 -6.20 16.86 -2.83
C LEU A 100 -5.27 18.01 -3.24
N VAL A 101 -5.82 19.21 -3.43
CA VAL A 101 -5.07 20.42 -3.81
C VAL A 101 -4.59 21.22 -2.58
N GLY A 102 -5.04 20.86 -1.37
CA GLY A 102 -4.72 21.56 -0.12
C GLY A 102 -5.49 22.87 0.10
N VAL A 103 -6.69 23.01 -0.49
CA VAL A 103 -7.53 24.22 -0.39
C VAL A 103 -8.95 23.92 0.08
N SER A 104 -9.66 24.97 0.51
CA SER A 104 -11.07 24.84 0.90
C SER A 104 -11.97 24.58 -0.32
N GLN A 105 -13.11 23.93 -0.08
CA GLN A 105 -14.16 23.72 -1.08
C GLN A 105 -14.60 25.05 -1.74
N LEU A 106 -14.72 26.12 -0.96
CA LEU A 106 -15.10 27.45 -1.45
C LEU A 106 -14.07 28.00 -2.44
N THR A 107 -12.80 27.78 -2.18
CA THR A 107 -11.71 28.19 -3.08
C THR A 107 -11.80 27.48 -4.42
N VAL A 108 -12.11 26.17 -4.42
CA VAL A 108 -12.33 25.40 -5.65
C VAL A 108 -13.49 25.97 -6.46
N TYR A 109 -14.63 26.27 -5.82
CA TYR A 109 -15.76 26.89 -6.51
C TYR A 109 -15.44 28.28 -7.07
N ASN A 110 -14.65 29.09 -6.35
CA ASN A 110 -14.23 30.40 -6.84
C ASN A 110 -13.34 30.27 -8.08
N TRP A 111 -12.48 29.26 -8.15
CA TRP A 111 -11.67 28.97 -9.34
C TRP A 111 -12.50 28.43 -10.50
N GLU A 112 -13.43 27.50 -10.24
CA GLU A 112 -14.33 26.95 -11.27
C GLU A 112 -15.21 28.04 -11.91
N ASN A 113 -15.57 29.07 -11.13
CA ASN A 113 -16.36 30.21 -11.59
C ASN A 113 -15.49 31.39 -12.06
N GLY A 114 -14.16 31.26 -12.05
CA GLY A 114 -13.24 32.31 -12.49
C GLY A 114 -13.19 33.56 -11.59
N LYS A 115 -13.77 33.51 -10.39
CA LYS A 115 -13.80 34.63 -9.42
C LYS A 115 -12.42 34.93 -8.81
N SER A 116 -11.53 33.95 -8.79
CA SER A 116 -10.16 34.12 -8.30
C SER A 116 -9.18 33.24 -9.07
N ARG A 117 -7.90 33.60 -9.02
CA ARG A 117 -6.81 32.85 -9.64
C ARG A 117 -5.99 32.10 -8.59
N PRO A 118 -5.59 30.85 -8.84
CA PRO A 118 -4.69 30.11 -7.95
C PRO A 118 -3.32 30.79 -7.85
N ARG A 119 -2.70 30.70 -6.69
CA ARG A 119 -1.28 31.08 -6.50
C ARG A 119 -0.38 30.02 -7.16
N LYS A 120 0.89 30.36 -7.44
CA LYS A 120 1.86 29.49 -8.13
C LYS A 120 1.87 28.05 -7.56
N ALA A 121 2.04 27.88 -6.26
CA ALA A 121 2.01 26.57 -5.60
C ALA A 121 0.71 25.77 -5.80
N GLN A 122 -0.43 26.46 -5.88
CA GLN A 122 -1.74 25.83 -6.12
C GLN A 122 -1.93 25.48 -7.60
N LEU A 123 -1.32 26.26 -8.49
CA LEU A 123 -1.30 26.01 -9.92
C LEU A 123 -0.46 24.76 -10.22
N ASP A 124 0.69 24.63 -9.57
CA ASP A 124 1.55 23.44 -9.65
C ASP A 124 0.83 22.20 -9.13
N ALA A 125 0.10 22.31 -8.01
CA ALA A 125 -0.76 21.23 -7.51
C ALA A 125 -1.84 20.84 -8.54
N LEU A 126 -2.53 21.80 -9.15
CA LEU A 126 -3.54 21.53 -10.19
C LEU A 126 -2.94 20.84 -11.42
N VAL A 127 -1.71 21.20 -11.82
CA VAL A 127 -0.95 20.55 -12.90
C VAL A 127 -0.62 19.11 -12.55
N GLY A 128 -0.11 18.86 -11.35
CA GLY A 128 0.17 17.51 -10.86
C GLY A 128 -1.07 16.60 -10.86
N LEU A 129 -2.28 17.17 -10.71
CA LEU A 129 -3.53 16.43 -10.83
C LEU A 129 -4.01 16.23 -12.29
N ARG A 130 -3.44 16.87 -13.32
CA ARG A 130 -3.95 16.77 -14.72
C ARG A 130 -3.76 15.38 -15.30
N GLY A 131 -2.75 14.63 -14.86
CA GLY A 131 -2.50 13.25 -15.30
C GLY A 131 -3.29 12.18 -14.54
N ILE A 132 -3.93 12.52 -13.42
CA ILE A 132 -4.47 11.54 -12.46
C ILE A 132 -5.90 11.12 -12.84
N GLY A 133 -6.16 9.81 -12.84
CA GLY A 133 -7.49 9.21 -13.04
C GLY A 133 -8.29 9.04 -11.74
N LYS A 134 -9.57 8.65 -11.83
CA LYS A 134 -10.48 8.48 -10.67
C LYS A 134 -9.91 7.55 -9.59
N ARG A 135 -9.33 6.41 -9.98
CA ARG A 135 -8.80 5.40 -9.04
C ARG A 135 -7.65 5.95 -8.20
N GLU A 136 -6.70 6.61 -8.85
CA GLU A 136 -5.54 7.20 -8.19
C GLU A 136 -5.94 8.41 -7.33
N ALA A 137 -6.91 9.20 -7.79
CA ALA A 137 -7.41 10.35 -7.02
C ALA A 137 -8.08 9.90 -5.71
N LEU A 138 -8.84 8.79 -5.74
CA LEU A 138 -9.41 8.19 -4.52
C LEU A 138 -8.34 7.63 -3.59
N ALA A 139 -7.35 6.89 -4.11
CA ALA A 139 -6.26 6.36 -3.29
C ALA A 139 -5.45 7.48 -2.60
N LYS A 140 -5.19 8.60 -3.30
CA LYS A 140 -4.54 9.77 -2.70
C LYS A 140 -5.41 10.43 -1.62
N LEU A 141 -6.72 10.49 -1.83
CA LEU A 141 -7.66 11.03 -0.85
C LEU A 141 -7.69 10.18 0.42
N GLU A 142 -7.74 8.86 0.29
CA GLU A 142 -7.69 7.91 1.41
C GLU A 142 -6.40 8.06 2.22
N LEU A 143 -5.25 8.23 1.55
CA LEU A 143 -3.97 8.48 2.22
C LEU A 143 -3.98 9.81 3.00
N ILE A 144 -4.56 10.86 2.43
CA ILE A 144 -4.70 12.17 3.09
C ILE A 144 -5.63 12.08 4.30
N ASP A 145 -6.77 11.41 4.18
CA ASP A 145 -7.71 11.23 5.28
C ASP A 145 -7.10 10.33 6.39
N ALA A 146 -6.35 9.29 6.04
CA ALA A 146 -5.62 8.45 6.99
C ALA A 146 -4.51 9.21 7.72
N ASN A 147 -3.80 10.12 7.04
CA ASN A 147 -2.81 11.00 7.65
C ASN A 147 -3.46 12.06 8.55
N ALA A 148 -4.60 12.62 8.14
CA ALA A 148 -5.37 13.56 8.95
C ALA A 148 -5.89 12.91 10.24
N ALA A 149 -6.30 11.64 10.20
CA ALA A 149 -6.72 10.88 11.37
C ALA A 149 -5.57 10.61 12.36
N LYS A 150 -4.31 10.57 11.89
CA LYS A 150 -3.12 10.36 12.72
C LYS A 150 -2.50 11.67 13.28
N ALA A 151 -2.93 12.83 12.80
CA ALA A 151 -2.39 14.11 13.25
C ALA A 151 -2.93 14.47 14.66
N PRO A 152 -2.08 14.93 15.60
CA PRO A 152 -2.53 15.29 16.94
C PRO A 152 -3.50 16.49 16.87
N LYS A 153 -4.66 16.38 17.56
CA LYS A 153 -5.62 17.48 17.72
C LYS A 153 -4.88 18.73 18.20
N ARG A 154 -4.69 19.72 17.31
CA ARG A 154 -4.12 21.02 17.66
C ARG A 154 -5.04 21.65 18.71
N ARG A 155 -4.56 21.74 19.96
CA ARG A 155 -5.24 22.46 21.05
C ARG A 155 -5.51 23.88 20.57
N GLY A 156 -6.78 24.28 20.55
CA GLY A 156 -7.21 25.58 20.06
C GLY A 156 -6.52 26.72 20.82
N ARG A 157 -6.02 27.71 20.08
CA ARG A 157 -5.51 28.96 20.65
C ARG A 157 -6.68 29.67 21.35
N PRO A 158 -6.55 30.08 22.62
CA PRO A 158 -7.66 30.75 23.31
C PRO A 158 -7.97 32.09 22.61
N PRO A 159 -9.25 32.52 22.61
CA PRO A 159 -9.65 33.77 21.98
C PRO A 159 -8.98 34.95 22.68
N LYS A 160 -8.36 35.85 21.90
CA LYS A 160 -7.89 37.15 22.42
C LYS A 160 -9.10 37.94 22.90
N LYS A 161 -9.18 38.21 24.20
CA LYS A 161 -10.10 39.21 24.76
C LYS A 161 -9.69 40.59 24.24
N LYS A 162 -10.67 41.37 23.76
CA LYS A 162 -10.55 42.81 23.53
C LYS A 162 -10.60 43.53 24.88
#